data_AF-T0UL93-F1
#
_entry.id   AF-T0UL93-F1
#
_cell.length_a   1.000
_cell.length_b   1.000
_cell.length_c   1.000
_cell.angle_alpha   90.00
_cell.angle_beta   90.00
_cell.angle_gamma   90.00
#
_symmetry.space_group_name_H-M   'P 1'
#
loop_
_entity.id
_entity.type
_entity.pdbx_description
1 polymer ?
#
loop_
_entity_poly.entity_id
_entity_poly.type
_entity_poly.pdbx_seq_one_letter_code
_entity_poly.pdbx_strand_id
1 'polypeptide(L)'
;MTARLIDRPIRPMFAEGFRNEVQVINTVLSYDEDASAPMAAMFGSSLALSISDIPFNGPIAGVQVAYIDGEFIINPSEEQKENLFLN
;
A
#
# COMPACT_ATOMS: atom_id res chain seq x y z
N MET A 1 -6.27 -9.91 -5.17
CA MET A 1 -5.53 -9.96 -3.88
C MET A 1 -5.16 -8.58 -3.32
N THR A 2 -5.15 -7.51 -4.13
CA THR A 2 -4.77 -6.13 -3.73
C THR A 2 -5.66 -5.44 -2.69
N ALA A 3 -6.99 -5.59 -2.78
CA ALA A 3 -7.90 -4.91 -1.86
C ALA A 3 -7.67 -5.31 -0.38
N ARG A 4 -7.35 -6.58 -0.12
CA ARG A 4 -7.00 -7.05 1.23
C ARG A 4 -5.66 -6.52 1.73
N LEU A 5 -4.70 -6.29 0.82
CA LEU A 5 -3.38 -5.74 1.16
C LEU A 5 -3.51 -4.29 1.64
N ILE A 6 -4.44 -3.53 1.06
CA ILE A 6 -4.75 -2.14 1.45
C ILE A 6 -5.62 -2.11 2.72
N ASP A 7 -6.63 -2.98 2.82
CA ASP A 7 -7.58 -2.97 3.95
C ASP A 7 -6.92 -3.29 5.31
N ARG A 8 -6.02 -4.29 5.34
CA ARG A 8 -5.36 -4.75 6.57
C ARG A 8 -4.64 -3.63 7.35
N PRO A 9 -3.80 -2.79 6.72
CA PRO A 9 -3.13 -1.70 7.43
C PRO A 9 -4.04 -0.48 7.69
N ILE A 10 -5.10 -0.24 6.89
CA ILE A 10 -5.98 0.93 7.07
C ILE A 10 -7.02 0.71 8.18
N ARG A 11 -7.61 -0.49 8.25
CA ARG A 11 -8.70 -0.82 9.18
C ARG A 11 -8.40 -0.55 10.67
N PRO A 12 -7.22 -0.88 11.22
CA PRO A 12 -6.93 -0.60 12.63
C PRO A 12 -6.71 0.89 12.92
N MET A 13 -6.57 1.74 11.90
CA MET A 13 -6.29 3.16 12.06
C MET A 13 -7.55 4.00 12.21
N PHE A 14 -8.75 3.44 12.01
CA PHE A 14 -9.98 4.15 12.34
C PHE A 14 -10.15 4.30 13.85
N ALA A 15 -10.74 5.42 14.27
CA ALA A 15 -10.99 5.67 15.69
C ALA A 15 -11.85 4.55 16.31
N GLU A 16 -11.60 4.26 17.59
CA GLU A 16 -12.36 3.24 18.31
C GLU A 16 -13.86 3.57 18.31
N GLY A 17 -14.69 2.57 18.00
CA GLY A 17 -16.14 2.74 17.93
C GLY A 17 -16.66 3.41 16.65
N PHE A 18 -15.79 3.79 15.70
CA PHE A 18 -16.21 4.29 14.39
C PHE A 18 -16.95 3.20 13.60
N ARG A 19 -18.21 3.48 13.23
CA ARG A 19 -19.12 2.53 12.56
C ARG A 19 -19.70 3.04 11.24
N ASN A 20 -19.32 4.25 10.82
CA ASN A 20 -19.81 4.79 9.57
C ASN A 20 -19.26 3.95 8.42
N GLU A 21 -20.07 3.75 7.39
CA GLU A 21 -19.63 3.06 6.18
C GLU A 21 -18.60 3.92 5.44
N VAL A 22 -17.45 3.33 5.12
CA VAL A 22 -16.39 3.95 4.35
C VAL A 22 -16.06 3.05 3.17
N GLN A 23 -16.10 3.62 1.97
CA GLN A 23 -15.72 2.94 0.74
C GLN A 23 -14.51 3.65 0.13
N VAL A 24 -13.43 2.91 -0.09
CA VAL A 24 -12.23 3.40 -0.77
C VAL A 24 -12.17 2.75 -2.16
N ILE A 25 -12.19 3.56 -3.21
CA ILE A 25 -12.13 3.10 -4.61
C ILE A 25 -10.77 3.52 -5.17
N ASN A 26 -9.96 2.54 -5.55
CA ASN A 26 -8.68 2.76 -6.22
C ASN A 26 -8.80 2.37 -7.69
N THR A 27 -8.52 3.32 -8.58
CA THR A 27 -8.54 3.09 -10.03
C THR A 27 -7.15 3.37 -10.59
N VAL A 28 -6.53 2.34 -11.18
CA VAL A 28 -5.23 2.48 -11.86
C VAL A 28 -5.47 3.12 -13.22
N LEU A 29 -4.96 4.34 -13.41
CA LEU A 29 -5.12 5.09 -14.67
C LEU A 29 -3.95 4.86 -15.64
N SER A 30 -2.78 4.52 -15.10
CA SER A 30 -1.56 4.23 -15.84
C SER A 30 -0.75 3.21 -15.05
N TYR A 31 0.01 2.38 -15.77
CA TYR A 31 0.79 1.29 -15.21
C TYR A 31 2.22 1.34 -15.75
N ASP A 32 3.17 1.18 -14.85
CA ASP A 32 4.59 1.01 -15.11
C ASP A 32 5.00 -0.29 -14.40
N GLU A 33 5.77 -1.13 -15.08
CA GLU A 33 6.18 -2.44 -14.58
C GLU A 33 7.02 -2.30 -13.31
N ASP A 34 7.88 -1.30 -13.22
CA ASP A 34 8.71 -1.05 -12.05
C ASP A 34 7.95 -0.34 -10.92
N ALA A 35 6.74 0.16 -11.18
CA ALA A 35 5.92 0.85 -10.21
C ALA A 35 4.74 -0.01 -9.74
N SER A 36 4.88 -0.59 -8.55
CA SER A 36 3.84 -1.45 -7.97
C SER A 36 2.50 -0.72 -7.76
N ALA A 37 1.52 -1.03 -8.62
CA ALA A 37 0.17 -0.49 -8.52
C ALA A 37 -0.52 -0.74 -7.16
N PRO A 38 -0.39 -1.93 -6.51
CA PRO A 38 -0.83 -2.14 -5.13
C PRO A 38 -0.27 -1.15 -4.11
N MET A 39 1.01 -0.81 -4.24
CA MET A 39 1.71 0.11 -3.32
C MET A 39 1.23 1.55 -3.54
N ALA A 40 1.13 1.97 -4.80
CA ALA A 40 0.55 3.25 -5.16
C ALA A 40 -0.90 3.39 -4.66
N ALA A 41 -1.72 2.34 -4.80
CA ALA A 41 -3.10 2.33 -4.32
C ALA A 41 -3.17 2.40 -2.78
N MET A 42 -2.30 1.70 -2.05
CA MET A 42 -2.22 1.80 -0.59
C MET A 42 -1.84 3.22 -0.14
N PHE A 43 -0.81 3.79 -0.76
CA PHE A 43 -0.36 5.15 -0.45
C PHE A 43 -1.44 6.19 -0.79
N GLY A 44 -2.06 6.08 -1.97
CA GLY A 44 -3.16 6.94 -2.40
C GLY A 44 -4.37 6.85 -1.48
N SER A 45 -4.75 5.64 -1.04
CA SER A 45 -5.83 5.43 -0.08
C SER A 45 -5.53 6.10 1.26
N SER A 46 -4.29 5.97 1.76
CA SER A 46 -3.90 6.62 3.00
C SER A 46 -3.95 8.14 2.89
N LEU A 47 -3.44 8.71 1.80
CA LEU A 47 -3.46 10.15 1.60
C LEU A 47 -4.90 10.66 1.49
N ALA A 48 -5.75 9.98 0.71
CA ALA A 48 -7.16 10.34 0.54
C ALA A 48 -7.91 10.34 1.88
N LEU A 49 -7.65 9.36 2.75
CA LEU A 49 -8.24 9.31 4.10
C LEU A 49 -7.68 10.42 4.99
N SER A 50 -6.37 10.68 4.96
CA SER A 50 -5.73 11.72 5.76
C SER A 50 -6.16 13.15 5.42
N ILE A 51 -6.59 13.42 4.18
CA ILE A 51 -7.13 14.73 3.79
C ILE A 51 -8.65 14.85 3.95
N SER A 52 -9.33 13.74 4.29
CA SER A 52 -10.78 13.72 4.47
C SER A 52 -11.16 14.07 5.91
N ASP A 53 -12.45 14.32 6.14
CA ASP A 53 -13.02 14.52 7.49
C ASP A 53 -13.26 13.19 8.25
N ILE A 54 -12.84 12.06 7.70
CA ILE A 54 -13.00 10.74 8.32
C ILE A 54 -11.98 10.62 9.48
N PRO A 55 -12.41 10.20 10.68
CA PRO A 55 -11.51 10.04 11.83
C PRO A 55 -10.56 8.85 11.62
N PHE A 56 -9.39 9.16 11.07
CA PHE A 56 -8.35 8.22 10.66
C PHE A 56 -6.99 8.63 11.26
N ASN A 57 -6.39 7.72 12.03
CA ASN A 57 -5.13 7.94 12.77
C ASN A 57 -3.86 7.70 11.93
N GLY A 58 -3.95 7.79 10.60
CA GLY A 58 -2.80 7.64 9.70
C GLY A 58 -1.89 8.89 9.64
N PRO A 59 -1.08 9.04 8.57
CA PRO A 59 -1.03 8.21 7.37
C PRO A 59 -0.31 6.87 7.58
N ILE A 60 -0.59 5.92 6.69
CA ILE A 60 0.16 4.69 6.54
C ILE A 60 0.95 4.70 5.23
N ALA A 61 2.08 4.00 5.23
CA ALA A 61 2.83 3.67 4.04
C ALA A 61 3.41 2.27 4.22
N GLY A 62 3.81 1.67 3.11
CA GLY A 62 4.58 0.44 3.12
C GLY A 62 5.56 0.48 1.98
N VAL A 63 6.50 -0.47 2.02
CA VAL A 63 7.49 -0.68 0.97
C VAL A 63 7.58 -2.17 0.68
N GLN A 64 7.98 -2.52 -0.54
CA GLN A 64 8.41 -3.89 -0.85
C GLN A 64 9.90 -3.99 -0.56
N VAL A 65 10.33 -5.07 0.08
CA VAL A 65 11.74 -5.28 0.44
C VAL A 65 12.20 -6.57 -0.20
N ALA A 66 13.29 -6.47 -0.95
CA ALA A 66 13.99 -7.60 -1.53
C ALA A 66 15.32 -7.84 -0.83
N TYR A 67 15.80 -9.08 -0.89
CA TYR A 67 17.15 -9.44 -0.50
C TYR A 67 17.87 -10.11 -1.68
N ILE A 68 18.86 -9.42 -2.24
CA ILE A 68 19.59 -9.82 -3.45
C ILE A 68 21.09 -9.64 -3.18
N ASP A 69 21.90 -10.65 -3.47
CA ASP A 69 23.38 -10.62 -3.35
C ASP A 69 23.92 -10.13 -2.00
N GLY A 70 23.18 -10.38 -0.92
CA GLY A 70 23.58 -9.98 0.44
C GLY A 70 23.09 -8.58 0.86
N GLU A 71 22.35 -7.88 0.00
CA GLU A 71 21.86 -6.53 0.25
C GLU A 71 20.33 -6.45 0.28
N PHE A 72 19.81 -5.52 1.07
CA PHE A 72 18.38 -5.19 1.09
C PHE A 72 18.07 -4.11 0.04
N ILE A 73 17.13 -4.39 -0.85
CA ILE A 73 16.67 -3.47 -1.88
C ILE A 73 15.23 -3.05 -1.58
N ILE A 74 14.97 -1.75 -1.58
CA ILE A 74 13.64 -1.17 -1.33
C ILE A 74 12.94 -0.90 -2.66
N ASN A 75 11.69 -1.34 -2.78
CA ASN A 75 10.86 -1.26 -3.99
C ASN A 75 11.63 -1.74 -5.23
N PRO A 76 11.98 -3.04 -5.28
CA PRO A 76 12.73 -3.60 -6.40
C PRO A 76 11.98 -3.46 -7.73
N SER A 77 12.72 -3.26 -8.81
CA SER A 77 12.24 -3.39 -10.20
C SER A 77 11.72 -4.81 -10.49
N GLU A 78 10.99 -5.00 -11.58
CA GLU A 78 10.54 -6.36 -11.97
C GLU A 78 11.72 -7.31 -12.22
N GLU A 79 12.79 -6.84 -12.87
CA GLU A 79 14.02 -7.63 -13.08
C GLU A 79 14.65 -8.06 -11.74
N GLN A 80 14.68 -7.16 -10.77
CA GLN A 80 15.18 -7.48 -9.44
C GLN A 80 14.26 -8.48 -8.73
N LYS A 81 12.94 -8.40 -8.91
CA LYS A 81 11.95 -9.34 -8.35
C LYS A 81 12.16 -10.78 -8.81
N GLU A 82 12.57 -10.99 -10.05
CA GLU A 82 12.84 -12.34 -10.58
C GLU A 82 14.03 -13.04 -9.91
N ASN A 83 14.97 -12.27 -9.36
CA ASN A 83 16.17 -12.79 -8.69
C ASN A 83 16.03 -12.88 -7.16
N LEU A 84 14.82 -12.75 -6.60
CA LEU A 84 14.63 -12.71 -5.14
C LEU A 84 14.76 -14.07 -4.45
N PHE A 85 15.42 -14.04 -3.30
CA PHE A 85 15.41 -15.14 -2.33
C PHE A 85 14.22 -15.09 -1.33
N LEU A 86 13.52 -13.95 -1.19
CA LEU A 86 12.48 -13.73 -0.17
C LEU A 86 11.31 -12.89 -0.71
N ASN A 87 10.12 -13.47 -0.93
CA ASN A 87 8.90 -12.72 -1.28
C ASN A 87 8.09 -12.27 -0.05
#